data_AF-A0A258BD36-F1
#
_entry.id   AF-A0A258BD36-F1
#
_cell.length_a   1.000
_cell.length_b   1.000
_cell.length_c   1.000
_cell.angle_alpha   90.00
_cell.angle_beta   90.00
_cell.angle_gamma   90.00
#
_symmetry.space_group_name_H-M   'P 1'
#
loop_
_entity.id
_entity.type
_entity.pdbx_description
1 polymer ?
#
loop_
_entity_poly.entity_id
_entity_poly.type
_entity_poly.pdbx_seq_one_letter_code
_entity_poly.pdbx_strand_id
1 'polypeptide(L)'
;MVFLTGDSHSFWANQLADAGGRPAGVELGTAGITSPGDFISSGFGPELSVKLDKVFTDHNPEVVWTDNMHQGYVRLELTRGGGEASFVAVDTILQPDYRTSVLTRFALERQDGSVGTASIAETGSKGMELGSIVSAHDMLTSFLEFMNMFFFCSGNR
;
A
#
# COMPACT_ATOMS: atom_id res chain seq x y z
N MET A 1 -0.30 -5.74 -15.95
CA MET A 1 -0.14 -4.26 -16.13
C MET A 1 0.36 -3.65 -14.83
N VAL A 2 0.86 -2.41 -14.84
CA VAL A 2 1.27 -1.68 -13.62
C VAL A 2 0.45 -0.39 -13.55
N PHE A 3 -0.26 -0.20 -12.45
CA PHE A 3 -1.02 1.01 -12.14
C PHE A 3 -0.28 1.81 -11.07
N LEU A 4 -0.17 3.13 -11.27
CA LEU A 4 0.44 4.06 -10.33
C LEU A 4 -0.64 5.01 -9.81
N THR A 5 -0.87 4.99 -8.51
CA THR A 5 -2.00 5.69 -7.88
C THR A 5 -1.53 6.55 -6.70
N GLY A 6 -2.38 7.48 -6.28
CA GLY A 6 -2.14 8.43 -5.19
C GLY A 6 -3.48 8.84 -4.57
N ASP A 7 -3.61 10.10 -4.14
CA ASP A 7 -4.83 10.68 -3.50
C ASP A 7 -5.12 10.18 -2.08
N SER A 8 -4.96 8.88 -1.81
CA SER A 8 -5.25 8.25 -0.51
C SER A 8 -4.36 8.68 0.67
N HIS A 9 -3.32 9.47 0.39
CA HIS A 9 -2.27 9.84 1.35
C HIS A 9 -1.58 8.67 2.04
N SER A 10 -1.65 7.48 1.43
CA SER A 10 -1.24 6.22 2.02
C SER A 10 -0.44 5.40 1.02
N PHE A 11 0.50 4.61 1.51
CA PHE A 11 1.17 3.63 0.65
C PHE A 11 0.35 2.36 0.50
N TRP A 12 0.26 1.84 -0.73
CA TRP A 12 -0.42 0.59 -1.04
C TRP A 12 0.35 -0.22 -2.09
N ALA A 13 0.37 -1.54 -1.92
CA ALA A 13 0.78 -2.50 -2.95
C ALA A 13 -0.32 -3.56 -3.10
N ASN A 14 -0.97 -3.58 -4.28
CA ASN A 14 -2.04 -4.52 -4.57
C ASN A 14 -1.68 -5.44 -5.74
N GLN A 15 -2.11 -6.70 -5.63
CA GLN A 15 -2.08 -7.70 -6.70
C GLN A 15 -3.49 -7.83 -7.28
N LEU A 16 -3.71 -7.23 -8.45
CA LEU A 16 -5.03 -7.14 -9.08
C LEU A 16 -5.39 -8.43 -9.78
N ALA A 17 -6.64 -8.88 -9.61
CA ALA A 17 -7.23 -9.96 -10.38
C ALA A 17 -8.31 -9.44 -11.36
N ASP A 18 -8.54 -10.16 -12.44
CA ASP A 18 -9.70 -9.92 -13.30
C ASP A 18 -10.98 -10.49 -12.69
N ALA A 19 -12.13 -10.28 -13.34
CA ALA A 19 -13.43 -10.79 -12.89
C ALA A 19 -13.50 -12.32 -12.74
N GLY A 20 -12.56 -13.06 -13.34
CA GLY A 20 -12.42 -14.51 -13.20
C GLY A 20 -11.41 -14.93 -12.12
N GLY A 21 -10.85 -13.99 -11.36
CA GLY A 21 -9.83 -14.24 -10.33
C GLY A 21 -8.42 -14.49 -10.87
N ARG A 22 -8.17 -14.20 -12.16
CA ARG A 22 -6.85 -14.42 -12.76
C ARG A 22 -5.96 -13.19 -12.56
N PRO A 23 -4.63 -13.34 -12.33
CA PRO A 23 -3.73 -12.20 -12.18
C PRO A 23 -3.78 -11.25 -13.39
N ALA A 24 -4.09 -9.98 -13.16
CA ALA A 24 -4.22 -8.96 -14.19
C ALA A 24 -3.08 -7.92 -14.14
N GLY A 25 -2.56 -7.66 -12.95
CA GLY A 25 -1.49 -6.69 -12.76
C GLY A 25 -1.25 -6.34 -11.31
N VAL A 26 -0.56 -5.22 -11.13
CA VAL A 26 -0.22 -4.68 -9.82
C VAL A 26 -0.60 -3.21 -9.75
N GLU A 27 -0.96 -2.75 -8.56
CA GLU A 27 -1.16 -1.35 -8.25
C GLU A 27 -0.14 -0.92 -7.19
N LEU A 28 0.46 0.25 -7.40
CA LEU A 28 1.40 0.87 -6.48
C LEU A 28 0.86 2.26 -6.11
N GLY A 29 0.26 2.34 -4.93
CA GLY A 29 -0.27 3.57 -4.36
C GLY A 29 0.80 4.31 -3.57
N THR A 30 1.03 5.58 -3.90
CA THR A 30 1.97 6.44 -3.17
C THR A 30 1.27 7.23 -2.06
N ALA A 31 1.97 7.40 -0.94
CA ALA A 31 1.57 8.33 0.09
C ALA A 31 1.63 9.79 -0.40
N GLY A 32 1.02 10.68 0.39
CA GLY A 32 1.15 12.12 0.19
C GLY A 32 2.57 12.59 0.53
N ILE A 33 3.09 13.53 -0.27
CA ILE A 33 4.39 14.16 0.03
C ILE A 33 4.26 15.13 1.20
N THR A 34 3.27 16.02 1.19
CA THR A 34 3.08 17.03 2.25
C THR A 34 1.74 16.90 2.97
N SER A 35 0.78 16.16 2.39
CA SER A 35 -0.47 15.86 3.07
C SER A 35 -0.23 14.73 4.08
N PRO A 36 -0.71 14.89 5.33
CA PRO A 36 -0.63 13.82 6.31
C PRO A 36 -1.55 12.67 5.86
N GLY A 37 -1.11 11.43 6.10
CA GLY A 37 -1.98 10.27 6.00
C GLY A 37 -3.21 10.44 6.89
N ASP A 38 -4.36 9.91 6.47
CA ASP A 38 -5.66 10.14 7.13
C ASP A 38 -5.64 9.76 8.62
N PHE A 39 -4.72 8.87 9.02
CA PHE A 39 -4.56 8.37 10.39
C PHE A 39 -3.70 9.26 11.30
N ILE A 40 -2.86 10.14 10.74
CA ILE A 40 -2.00 11.05 11.51
C ILE A 40 -2.87 12.09 12.25
N SER A 41 -3.92 12.60 11.60
CA SER A 41 -4.81 13.63 12.17
C SER A 41 -5.96 13.08 12.99
N SER A 42 -6.31 11.80 12.85
CA SER A 42 -7.49 11.20 13.52
C SER A 42 -7.20 10.65 14.92
N GLY A 43 -5.96 10.81 15.42
CA GLY A 43 -5.61 10.52 16.82
C GLY A 43 -5.36 9.03 17.11
N PHE A 44 -5.20 8.21 16.07
CA PHE A 44 -4.83 6.82 16.22
C PHE A 44 -3.34 6.73 16.60
N GLY A 45 -3.07 6.23 17.80
CA GLY A 45 -1.70 6.00 18.25
C GLY A 45 -0.98 4.98 17.35
N PRO A 46 0.37 4.95 17.33
CA PRO A 46 1.16 4.10 16.44
C PRO A 46 0.77 2.61 16.48
N GLU A 47 0.33 2.11 17.63
CA GLU A 47 -0.08 0.71 17.81
C GLU A 47 -1.37 0.34 17.09
N LEU A 48 -2.30 1.29 16.93
CA LEU A 48 -3.60 1.02 16.30
C LEU A 48 -3.49 1.08 14.78
N SER A 49 -2.63 1.94 14.23
CA SER A 49 -2.37 2.03 12.79
C SER A 49 -1.74 0.75 12.24
N VAL A 50 -0.73 0.19 12.91
CA VAL A 50 -0.13 -1.10 12.51
C VAL A 50 -1.14 -2.24 12.53
N LYS A 51 -2.09 -2.22 13.48
CA LYS A 51 -3.19 -3.20 13.53
C LYS A 51 -4.17 -3.04 12.37
N LEU A 52 -4.43 -1.81 11.94
CA LEU A 52 -5.31 -1.52 10.80
C LEU A 52 -4.68 -1.99 9.48
N ASP A 53 -3.39 -1.74 9.26
CA ASP A 53 -2.66 -2.23 8.09
C ASP A 53 -2.76 -3.76 7.98
N LYS A 54 -2.67 -4.46 9.12
CA LYS A 54 -2.87 -5.90 9.19
C LYS A 54 -4.31 -6.30 8.88
N VAL A 55 -5.30 -5.62 9.45
CA VAL A 55 -6.72 -5.89 9.19
C VAL A 55 -7.04 -5.74 7.69
N PHE A 56 -6.50 -4.73 7.02
CA PHE A 56 -6.71 -4.53 5.58
C PHE A 56 -6.15 -5.69 4.76
N THR A 57 -4.92 -6.11 5.05
CA THR A 57 -4.26 -7.24 4.39
C THR A 57 -5.00 -8.56 4.65
N ASP A 58 -5.56 -8.75 5.86
CA ASP A 58 -6.29 -9.97 6.21
C ASP A 58 -7.69 -10.05 5.56
N HIS A 59 -8.35 -8.91 5.28
CA HIS A 59 -9.73 -8.88 4.76
C HIS A 59 -9.83 -8.64 3.25
N ASN A 60 -8.78 -8.12 2.61
CA ASN A 60 -8.78 -7.82 1.18
C ASN A 60 -7.67 -8.63 0.50
N PRO A 61 -7.98 -9.75 -0.16
CA PRO A 61 -6.99 -10.67 -0.72
C PRO A 61 -6.05 -10.06 -1.76
N GLU A 62 -6.45 -8.96 -2.40
CA GLU A 62 -5.62 -8.24 -3.37
C GLU A 62 -4.63 -7.27 -2.70
N VAL A 63 -4.85 -6.87 -1.45
CA VAL A 63 -3.93 -5.97 -0.73
C VAL A 63 -2.78 -6.81 -0.18
N VAL A 64 -1.59 -6.60 -0.73
CA VAL A 64 -0.37 -7.33 -0.33
C VAL A 64 0.36 -6.59 0.79
N TRP A 65 0.31 -5.26 0.77
CA TRP A 65 0.92 -4.42 1.79
C TRP A 65 0.34 -3.00 1.78
N THR A 66 0.34 -2.36 2.94
CA THR A 66 -0.07 -0.97 3.12
C THR A 66 0.71 -0.33 4.27
N ASP A 67 0.91 0.99 4.20
CA ASP A 67 1.45 1.81 5.28
C ASP A 67 0.77 3.18 5.27
N ASN A 68 0.16 3.51 6.39
CA ASN A 68 -0.60 4.75 6.58
C ASN A 68 0.07 5.76 7.52
N MET A 69 1.29 5.47 7.96
CA MET A 69 1.99 6.24 8.98
C MET A 69 3.13 7.08 8.42
N HIS A 70 3.57 6.79 7.19
CA HIS A 70 4.66 7.49 6.57
C HIS A 70 4.22 8.34 5.39
N GLN A 71 4.82 9.52 5.28
CA GLN A 71 4.82 10.34 4.06
C GLN A 71 6.01 9.95 3.19
N GLY A 72 5.90 10.15 1.88
CA GLY A 72 6.99 9.87 0.96
C GLY A 72 6.53 9.52 -0.44
N TYR A 73 7.32 8.70 -1.13
CA TYR A 73 7.09 8.39 -2.55
C TYR A 73 7.42 6.93 -2.90
N VAL A 74 6.89 6.46 -4.03
CA VAL A 74 7.28 5.19 -4.64
C VAL A 74 8.34 5.45 -5.70
N ARG A 75 9.50 4.80 -5.58
CA ARG A 75 10.52 4.75 -6.64
C ARG A 75 10.33 3.49 -7.47
N LEU A 76 10.11 3.66 -8.76
CA LEU A 76 9.92 2.56 -9.71
C LEU A 76 11.09 2.45 -10.67
N GLU A 77 11.72 1.28 -10.73
CA GLU A 77 12.80 0.97 -11.66
C GLU A 77 12.34 -0.15 -12.59
N LEU A 78 12.17 0.15 -13.89
CA LEU A 78 11.67 -0.81 -14.87
C LEU A 78 12.76 -1.20 -15.88
N THR A 79 12.79 -2.46 -16.22
CA THR A 79 13.59 -3.04 -17.29
C THR A 79 12.69 -3.82 -18.26
N ARG A 80 13.27 -4.34 -19.35
CA ARG A 80 12.53 -5.24 -20.24
C ARG A 80 12.16 -6.57 -19.58
N GLY A 81 12.93 -7.02 -18.59
CA GLY A 81 12.74 -8.32 -17.93
C GLY A 81 11.85 -8.29 -16.70
N GLY A 82 11.52 -7.11 -16.17
CA GLY A 82 10.82 -6.93 -14.90
C GLY A 82 11.12 -5.55 -14.31
N GLY A 83 10.93 -5.38 -13.02
CA GLY A 83 11.26 -4.14 -12.33
C GLY A 83 11.28 -4.27 -10.81
N GLU A 84 11.44 -3.15 -10.14
CA GLU A 84 11.39 -3.04 -8.69
C GLU A 84 10.59 -1.79 -8.30
N ALA A 85 9.72 -1.93 -7.31
CA ALA A 85 9.06 -0.83 -6.63
C ALA A 85 9.64 -0.70 -5.20
N SER A 86 10.23 0.44 -4.88
CA SER A 86 10.70 0.80 -3.55
C SER A 86 9.77 1.84 -2.93
N PHE A 87 9.23 1.56 -1.75
CA PHE A 87 8.39 2.50 -1.00
C PHE A 87 9.29 3.28 -0.03
N VAL A 88 9.44 4.58 -0.29
CA VAL A 88 10.43 5.44 0.38
C VAL A 88 9.72 6.44 1.28
N ALA A 89 9.98 6.36 2.58
CA ALA A 89 9.52 7.34 3.55
C ALA A 89 10.48 8.53 3.64
N VAL A 90 9.94 9.69 3.99
CA VAL A 90 10.69 10.87 4.43
C VAL A 90 10.44 11.12 5.91
N ASP A 91 11.47 11.53 6.66
CA ASP A 91 11.35 11.77 8.11
C ASP A 91 10.73 13.14 8.45
N THR A 92 10.83 14.12 7.55
CA THR A 92 10.22 15.43 7.71
C THR A 92 9.83 16.05 6.37
N ILE A 93 8.73 16.80 6.38
CA ILE A 93 8.23 17.61 5.27
C ILE A 93 8.23 19.10 5.61
N LEU A 94 8.66 19.43 6.82
CA LEU A 94 8.64 20.79 7.39
C LEU A 94 9.95 21.54 7.13
N GLN A 95 11.02 20.82 6.79
CA GLN A 95 12.35 21.37 6.57
C GLN A 95 12.95 20.83 5.26
N PRO A 96 13.79 21.63 4.56
CA PRO A 96 14.46 21.18 3.35
C PRO A 96 15.51 20.08 3.58
N ASP A 97 16.06 19.99 4.80
CA ASP A 97 16.97 18.91 5.19
C ASP A 97 16.15 17.76 5.77
N TYR A 98 16.03 16.69 5.00
CA TYR A 98 15.27 15.50 5.34
C TYR A 98 16.07 14.25 4.99
N ARG A 99 15.72 13.13 5.63
CA ARG A 99 16.28 11.81 5.36
C ARG A 99 15.23 10.91 4.75
N THR A 100 15.70 10.00 3.90
CA THR A 100 14.86 8.96 3.30
C THR A 100 15.20 7.59 3.88
N SER A 101 14.19 6.78 4.15
CA SER A 101 14.33 5.35 4.44
C SER A 101 13.46 4.55 3.48
N VAL A 102 13.92 3.36 3.10
CA VAL A 102 13.07 2.43 2.34
C VAL A 102 12.31 1.59 3.37
N LEU A 103 10.98 1.58 3.24
CA LEU A 103 10.10 0.82 4.12
C LEU A 103 9.96 -0.63 3.64
N THR A 104 9.79 -0.81 2.32
CA THR A 104 9.67 -2.11 1.69
C THR A 104 10.00 -2.04 0.20
N ARG A 105 10.26 -3.21 -0.38
CA ARG A 105 10.50 -3.39 -1.82
C ARG A 105 9.68 -4.55 -2.38
N PHE A 106 9.20 -4.37 -3.59
CA PHE A 106 8.55 -5.41 -4.38
C PHE A 106 9.27 -5.61 -5.70
N ALA A 107 9.64 -6.86 -6.00
CA ALA A 107 10.03 -7.26 -7.33
C ALA A 107 8.78 -7.30 -8.21
N LEU A 108 8.85 -6.68 -9.38
CA LEU A 108 7.82 -6.72 -10.42
C LEU A 108 8.23 -7.75 -11.46
N GLU A 109 7.55 -8.89 -11.44
CA GLU A 109 7.86 -10.01 -12.32
C GLU A 109 6.89 -10.05 -13.48
N ARG A 110 7.43 -10.11 -14.70
CA ARG A 110 6.61 -10.35 -15.88
C ARG A 110 6.19 -11.81 -15.89
N GLN A 111 4.90 -12.04 -15.92
CA GLN A 111 4.30 -13.36 -16.08
C GLN A 111 3.58 -13.41 -17.44
N ASP A 112 3.17 -14.60 -17.88
CA ASP A 112 2.54 -14.77 -19.19
C ASP A 112 1.21 -14.00 -19.28
N GLY A 113 1.28 -12.79 -19.83
CA GLY A 113 0.15 -11.88 -19.99
C GLY A 113 -0.14 -10.96 -18.80
N SER A 114 0.60 -11.07 -17.69
CA SER A 114 0.37 -10.27 -16.46
C SER A 114 1.67 -9.78 -15.81
N VAL A 115 1.53 -9.05 -14.70
CA VAL A 115 2.66 -8.64 -13.84
C VAL A 115 2.29 -9.01 -12.42
N GLY A 116 3.21 -9.66 -11.71
CA GLY A 116 3.08 -10.01 -10.30
C GLY A 116 3.99 -9.18 -9.40
N THR A 117 3.67 -9.09 -8.12
CA THR A 117 4.59 -8.61 -7.07
C THR A 117 5.09 -9.77 -6.22
N ALA A 118 6.39 -9.78 -5.92
CA ALA A 118 6.95 -10.58 -4.83
C ALA A 118 7.65 -9.65 -3.84
N SER A 119 7.37 -9.79 -2.54
CA SER A 119 8.09 -9.01 -1.53
C SER A 119 9.56 -9.41 -1.53
N ILE A 120 10.44 -8.42 -1.57
CA ILE A 120 11.88 -8.64 -1.42
C ILE A 120 12.16 -8.53 0.08
N ALA A 121 12.48 -9.66 0.72
CA ALA A 121 12.73 -9.68 2.15
C ALA A 121 13.88 -8.72 2.50
N GLU A 122 13.57 -7.67 3.28
CA GLU A 122 14.59 -6.95 4.04
C GLU A 122 14.88 -7.72 5.34
N THR A 123 16.17 -7.84 5.66
CA THR A 123 16.62 -8.53 6.87
C THR A 123 16.27 -7.70 8.11
N GLY A 124 15.09 -7.95 8.69
CA GLY A 124 14.81 -7.73 10.11
C GLY A 124 13.76 -6.67 10.47
N SER A 125 12.62 -7.12 10.98
CA SER A 125 12.14 -6.75 12.32
C SER A 125 11.14 -7.79 12.83
N LYS A 126 11.20 -8.10 14.14
CA LYS A 126 10.42 -9.16 14.80
C LYS A 126 8.97 -8.71 15.00
N GLY A 127 8.02 -9.51 14.54
CA GLY A 127 6.59 -9.38 14.88
C GLY A 127 6.34 -9.74 16.35
N MET A 128 5.62 -8.87 17.05
CA MET A 128 5.13 -9.06 18.42
C MET A 128 3.63 -9.41 18.35
N GLU A 129 3.22 -10.54 18.91
CA GLU A 129 1.80 -10.89 19.12
C GLU A 129 1.15 -9.90 20.09
N LEU A 130 -0.15 -9.58 19.93
CA LEU A 130 -1.09 -9.25 21.03
C LEU A 130 -2.52 -8.89 20.57
N GLY A 131 -3.50 -9.58 21.18
CA GLY A 131 -4.58 -8.98 21.98
C GLY A 131 -5.79 -8.31 21.29
N SER A 132 -6.98 -8.76 21.68
CA SER A 132 -8.34 -8.53 21.14
C SER A 132 -8.84 -7.07 20.97
N ILE A 133 -9.71 -6.94 19.95
CA ILE A 133 -10.23 -5.76 19.22
C ILE A 133 -11.32 -4.97 19.96
N VAL A 134 -11.41 -3.65 19.67
CA VAL A 134 -12.65 -2.85 19.84
C VAL A 134 -13.04 -2.21 18.48
N SER A 135 -14.23 -2.60 18.01
CA SER A 135 -15.08 -2.15 16.88
C SER A 135 -14.44 -1.67 15.56
N ALA A 136 -14.38 -2.59 14.59
CA ALA A 136 -13.90 -2.41 13.20
C ALA A 136 -14.98 -1.95 12.19
N HIS A 137 -16.20 -1.66 12.65
CA HIS A 137 -17.37 -1.52 11.76
C HIS A 137 -17.43 -0.18 11.00
N ASP A 138 -17.04 0.93 11.63
CA ASP A 138 -17.14 2.25 11.00
C ASP A 138 -15.98 2.54 10.04
N MET A 139 -14.80 1.92 10.26
CA MET A 139 -13.62 2.08 9.40
C MET A 139 -13.72 1.34 8.06
N LEU A 140 -14.36 0.16 8.03
CA LEU A 140 -14.61 -0.59 6.80
C LEU A 140 -15.51 0.17 5.81
N THR A 141 -16.38 1.06 6.30
CA THR A 141 -17.37 1.75 5.47
C THR A 141 -16.74 2.91 4.67
N SER A 142 -15.90 3.75 5.29
CA SER A 142 -15.14 4.78 4.56
C SER A 142 -14.11 4.15 3.60
N PHE A 143 -13.53 3.01 4.01
CA PHE A 143 -12.63 2.21 3.18
C PHE A 143 -13.31 1.59 1.96
N LEU A 144 -14.50 1.00 2.10
CA LEU A 144 -15.28 0.44 0.99
C LEU A 144 -15.76 1.53 0.01
N GLU A 145 -16.08 2.73 0.46
CA GLU A 145 -16.41 3.85 -0.43
C GLU A 145 -15.18 4.32 -1.23
N PHE A 146 -14.01 4.40 -0.60
CA PHE A 146 -12.76 4.74 -1.29
C PHE A 146 -12.34 3.65 -2.28
N MET A 147 -12.36 2.37 -1.88
CA MET A 147 -12.10 1.25 -2.79
C MET A 147 -13.11 1.16 -3.93
N ASN A 148 -14.40 1.43 -3.69
CA ASN A 148 -15.41 1.49 -4.75
C ASN A 148 -15.13 2.60 -5.78
N MET A 149 -14.44 3.68 -5.38
CA MET A 149 -14.02 4.74 -6.30
C MET A 149 -12.87 4.28 -7.23
N PHE A 150 -11.98 3.41 -6.74
CA PHE A 150 -10.86 2.85 -7.52
C PHE A 150 -11.25 1.63 -8.38
N PHE A 151 -12.12 0.75 -7.89
CA PHE A 151 -12.62 -0.41 -8.64
C PHE A 151 -13.56 -0.05 -9.80
N PHE A 152 -14.02 1.20 -9.90
CA PHE A 152 -14.88 1.67 -10.99
C PHE A 152 -14.21 1.58 -12.38
N CYS A 153 -12.90 1.32 -12.46
CA CYS A 153 -12.23 1.03 -13.74
C CYS A 153 -12.47 -0.39 -14.30
N SER A 154 -13.08 -1.33 -13.56
CA SER A 154 -13.43 -2.67 -14.08
C SER A 154 -14.92 -2.88 -14.39
N GLY A 155 -15.75 -1.83 -14.27
CA GLY A 155 -17.21 -1.95 -14.28
C GLY A 155 -17.94 -1.07 -15.29
N ASN A 156 -17.46 -0.94 -16.53
CA ASN A 156 -18.31 -0.59 -17.68
C ASN A 156 -17.58 -0.73 -19.03
N ARG A 157 -17.57 -1.96 -19.57
CA ARG A 157 -17.96 -2.27 -20.95
C ARG A 157 -17.85 -3.76 -21.26
#